data_AF-A0A349KJY8-F1
#
_entry.id   AF-A0A349KJY8-F1
#
_cell.length_a   1.000
_cell.length_b   1.000
_cell.length_c   1.000
_cell.angle_alpha   90.00
_cell.angle_beta   90.00
_cell.angle_gamma   90.00
#
_symmetry.space_group_name_H-M   'P 1'
#
loop_
_entity.id
_entity.type
_entity.pdbx_description
1 polymer ?
#
loop_
_entity_poly.entity_id
_entity_poly.type
_entity_poly.pdbx_seq_one_letter_code
_entity_poly.pdbx_strand_id
1 'polypeptide(L)'
;MSKSLVIVESPAKARTINKYLGPEFVVKSSVGHIRDLPTGGSGKAIDTKARAAAAAKTRKMAPEEKITYKKKKARTQLVSRMGIDPENGWKANYQILPGKEKVVAGLKRLAKNVDNIYLATDLDREGEAIAWHLKEAIGGNPARYKRV
;
A
#
# COMPACT_ATOMS: atom_id res chain seq x y z
N MET A 1 -24.00 -12.47 16.46
CA MET A 1 -23.10 -12.85 15.36
C MET A 1 -22.17 -11.70 15.05
N SER A 2 -20.87 -11.97 14.88
CA SER A 2 -19.89 -10.99 14.39
C SER A 2 -20.34 -10.52 13.02
N LYS A 3 -20.45 -9.20 12.85
CA LYS A 3 -20.83 -8.64 11.55
C LYS A 3 -19.76 -9.00 10.50
N SER A 4 -20.14 -9.10 9.24
CA SER A 4 -19.18 -9.24 8.14
C SER A 4 -18.83 -7.87 7.56
N LEU A 5 -17.56 -7.66 7.18
CA LEU A 5 -17.12 -6.42 6.54
C LEU A 5 -17.18 -6.59 5.02
N VAL A 6 -17.85 -5.68 4.32
CA VAL A 6 -17.87 -5.63 2.85
C VAL A 6 -17.12 -4.39 2.42
N ILE A 7 -16.08 -4.55 1.61
CA ILE A 7 -15.26 -3.44 1.11
C ILE A 7 -15.50 -3.29 -0.38
N VAL A 8 -15.91 -2.10 -0.77
CA VAL A 8 -16.14 -1.70 -2.16
C VAL A 8 -15.22 -0.55 -2.53
N GLU A 9 -15.09 -0.29 -3.82
CA GLU A 9 -14.21 0.77 -4.29
C GLU A 9 -14.75 2.19 -3.96
N SER A 10 -16.02 2.48 -4.28
CA SER A 10 -16.56 3.85 -4.24
C SER A 10 -17.67 4.05 -3.19
N PRO A 11 -17.83 5.28 -2.65
CA PRO A 11 -18.92 5.56 -1.71
C PRO A 11 -20.31 5.37 -2.32
N ALA A 12 -20.45 5.61 -3.62
CA ALA A 12 -21.71 5.40 -4.34
C ALA A 12 -22.10 3.92 -4.41
N LYS A 13 -21.15 3.03 -4.71
CA LYS A 13 -21.37 1.57 -4.65
C LYS A 13 -21.71 1.13 -3.23
N ALA A 14 -21.04 1.69 -2.22
CA ALA A 14 -21.31 1.36 -0.82
C ALA A 14 -22.76 1.67 -0.44
N ARG A 15 -23.26 2.87 -0.80
CA ARG A 15 -24.67 3.25 -0.58
C ARG A 15 -25.65 2.34 -1.29
N THR A 16 -25.29 1.84 -2.47
CA THR A 16 -26.15 0.97 -3.28
C THR A 16 -26.22 -0.44 -2.71
N ILE A 17 -25.07 -1.05 -2.43
CA ILE A 17 -24.97 -2.40 -1.84
C ILE A 17 -25.61 -2.46 -0.45
N ASN A 18 -25.49 -1.38 0.34
CA ASN A 18 -26.12 -1.29 1.66
C ASN A 18 -27.66 -1.28 1.63
N LYS A 19 -28.30 -1.14 0.46
CA LYS A 19 -29.75 -1.32 0.31
C LYS A 19 -30.16 -2.79 0.20
N TYR A 20 -29.25 -3.65 -0.23
CA TYR A 20 -29.52 -5.07 -0.47
C TYR A 20 -29.05 -5.97 0.68
N LEU A 21 -28.01 -5.54 1.41
CA LEU A 21 -27.45 -6.30 2.52
C LEU A 21 -28.12 -5.93 3.85
N GLY A 22 -28.34 -6.94 4.70
CA GLY A 22 -28.94 -6.79 6.02
C GLY A 22 -28.00 -6.21 7.09
N PRO A 23 -28.49 -6.02 8.32
CA PRO A 23 -27.75 -5.41 9.43
C PRO A 23 -26.52 -6.21 9.91
N GLU A 24 -26.39 -7.47 9.47
CA GLU A 24 -25.24 -8.35 9.67
C GLU A 24 -24.01 -7.95 8.83
N PHE A 25 -24.16 -7.09 7.83
CA PHE A 25 -23.06 -6.57 7.02
C PHE A 25 -22.73 -5.12 7.38
N VAL A 26 -21.43 -4.80 7.38
CA VAL A 26 -20.91 -3.44 7.45
C VAL A 26 -20.25 -3.12 6.12
N VAL A 27 -20.86 -2.25 5.33
CA VAL A 27 -20.32 -1.85 4.02
C VAL A 27 -19.44 -0.62 4.17
N LYS A 28 -18.20 -0.66 3.64
CA LYS A 28 -17.25 0.46 3.61
C LYS A 28 -16.62 0.62 2.24
N SER A 29 -16.27 1.86 1.90
CA SER A 29 -15.55 2.19 0.68
C SER A 29 -14.06 2.38 0.95
N SER A 30 -13.20 1.89 0.05
CA SER A 30 -11.76 2.21 0.02
C SER A 30 -11.46 3.59 -0.56
N VAL A 31 -12.45 4.21 -1.21
CA VAL A 31 -12.36 5.46 -1.97
C VAL A 31 -11.33 5.31 -3.09
N GLY A 32 -11.48 4.28 -3.90
CA GLY A 32 -10.54 3.92 -4.98
C GLY A 32 -9.31 3.16 -4.47
N HIS A 33 -8.18 3.38 -5.15
CA HIS A 33 -6.89 2.81 -4.78
C HIS A 33 -6.40 3.31 -3.41
N ILE A 34 -5.81 2.39 -2.64
CA ILE A 34 -5.21 2.70 -1.33
C ILE A 34 -3.68 2.58 -1.33
N ARG A 35 -3.13 1.90 -2.32
CA ARG A 35 -1.69 1.66 -2.49
C ARG A 35 -1.29 1.91 -3.93
N ASP A 36 -0.09 2.41 -4.09
CA ASP A 36 0.55 2.60 -5.39
C ASP A 36 2.08 2.60 -5.22
N LEU A 37 2.80 2.67 -6.33
CA LEU A 37 4.23 2.97 -6.34
C LEU A 37 4.51 4.32 -5.67
N PRO A 38 5.75 4.56 -5.19
CA PRO A 38 6.11 5.78 -4.52
C PRO A 38 5.86 6.99 -5.43
N THR A 39 4.98 7.89 -5.02
CA THR A 39 4.84 9.18 -5.68
C THR A 39 5.96 10.08 -5.18
N GLY A 40 6.68 10.72 -6.10
CA GLY A 40 7.91 11.50 -5.81
C GLY A 40 7.72 12.67 -4.84
N GLY A 41 6.48 12.99 -4.47
CA GLY A 41 6.11 14.01 -3.49
C GLY A 41 5.77 13.47 -2.10
N SER A 42 5.93 12.18 -1.82
CA SER A 42 5.75 11.65 -0.47
C SER A 42 6.85 12.22 0.44
N GLY A 43 6.52 13.30 1.15
CA GLY A 43 7.36 14.03 2.10
C GLY A 43 7.70 13.20 3.35
N LYS A 44 8.26 12.01 3.18
CA LYS A 44 8.94 11.31 4.27
C LYS A 44 10.10 12.18 4.68
N ALA A 45 10.14 12.51 5.98
CA ALA A 45 11.19 13.32 6.56
C ALA A 45 12.56 12.76 6.13
N ILE A 46 13.41 13.64 5.58
CA ILE A 46 14.77 13.28 5.24
C ILE A 46 15.49 12.96 6.55
N ASP A 47 15.93 11.72 6.72
CA ASP A 47 16.77 11.34 7.85
C ASP A 47 18.13 12.05 7.73
N THR A 48 18.25 13.16 8.46
CA THR A 48 19.43 14.02 8.48
C THR A 48 20.64 13.29 9.06
N LYS A 49 20.43 12.38 10.02
CA LYS A 49 21.49 11.59 10.66
C LYS A 49 22.04 10.54 9.69
N ALA A 50 21.17 9.81 9.00
CA ALA A 50 21.58 8.87 7.96
C ALA A 50 22.31 9.57 6.81
N ARG A 51 21.86 10.75 6.41
CA ARG A 51 22.50 11.57 5.37
C ARG A 51 23.89 12.05 5.80
N ALA A 52 24.04 12.51 7.05
CA ALA A 52 25.33 12.93 7.60
C ALA A 52 26.33 11.76 7.70
N ALA A 53 25.88 10.59 8.17
CA ALA A 53 26.71 9.39 8.23
C ALA A 53 27.18 8.93 6.83
N ALA A 54 26.29 8.95 5.83
CA ALA A 54 26.64 8.63 4.45
C ALA A 54 27.65 9.62 3.85
N ALA A 55 27.54 10.91 4.18
CA ALA A 55 28.49 11.94 3.75
C ALA A 55 29.88 11.73 4.40
N ALA A 56 29.93 11.45 5.70
CA ALA A 56 31.18 11.14 6.41
C ALA A 56 31.88 9.90 5.83
N LYS A 57 31.13 8.84 5.51
CA LYS A 57 31.67 7.62 4.87
C LYS A 57 32.27 7.90 3.49
N THR A 58 31.61 8.73 2.69
CA THR A 58 32.07 9.07 1.32
C THR A 58 33.34 9.92 1.34
N ARG A 59 33.57 10.74 2.38
CA ARG A 59 34.79 11.58 2.50
C ARG A 59 36.06 10.73 2.65
N LYS A 60 35.98 9.60 3.36
CA LYS A 60 37.10 8.70 3.66
C LYS A 60 37.49 7.73 2.52
N MET A 61 36.71 7.67 1.44
CA MET A 61 36.95 6.75 0.31
C MET A 61 38.02 7.27 -0.67
N ALA A 62 38.71 6.35 -1.34
CA ALA A 62 39.61 6.68 -2.43
C ALA A 62 38.85 7.28 -3.65
N PRO A 63 39.51 8.04 -4.54
CA PRO A 63 38.85 8.65 -5.70
C PRO A 63 38.12 7.66 -6.61
N GLU A 64 38.69 6.49 -6.84
CA GLU A 64 38.11 5.43 -7.69
C GLU A 64 36.87 4.78 -7.03
N GLU A 65 36.97 4.48 -5.74
CA GLU A 65 35.86 3.97 -4.92
C GLU A 65 34.70 4.97 -4.83
N LYS A 66 34.98 6.27 -4.83
CA LYS A 66 33.95 7.32 -4.86
C LYS A 66 33.14 7.27 -6.15
N ILE A 67 33.74 6.96 -7.29
CA ILE A 67 33.06 6.90 -8.60
C ILE A 67 32.09 5.71 -8.62
N THR A 68 32.55 4.52 -8.24
CA THR A 68 31.71 3.31 -8.19
C THR A 68 30.58 3.45 -7.17
N TYR A 69 30.88 4.00 -5.98
CA TYR A 69 29.89 4.27 -4.95
C TYR A 69 28.82 5.26 -5.43
N LYS A 70 29.20 6.35 -6.10
CA LYS A 70 28.24 7.31 -6.67
C LYS A 70 27.32 6.67 -7.71
N LYS A 71 27.87 5.86 -8.63
CA LYS A 71 27.07 5.13 -9.64
C LYS A 71 26.08 4.17 -8.97
N LYS A 72 26.54 3.36 -8.02
CA LYS A 72 25.68 2.42 -7.27
C LYS A 72 24.59 3.16 -6.51
N LYS A 73 24.95 4.23 -5.79
CA LYS A 73 23.99 5.06 -5.05
C LYS A 73 22.95 5.70 -5.97
N ALA A 74 23.35 6.22 -7.12
CA ALA A 74 22.44 6.79 -8.10
C ALA A 74 21.46 5.72 -8.63
N ARG A 75 21.94 4.51 -8.92
CA ARG A 75 21.09 3.37 -9.31
C ARG A 75 20.09 3.00 -8.22
N THR A 76 20.54 2.86 -6.97
CA THR A 76 19.65 2.57 -5.83
C THR A 76 18.61 3.68 -5.62
N GLN A 77 18.99 4.95 -5.76
CA GLN A 77 18.06 6.07 -5.66
C GLN A 77 17.04 6.07 -6.80
N LEU A 78 17.45 5.71 -8.02
CA LEU A 78 16.55 5.56 -9.16
C LEU A 78 15.52 4.47 -8.90
N VAL A 79 15.95 3.27 -8.49
CA VAL A 79 15.07 2.14 -8.13
C VAL A 79 14.11 2.54 -7.01
N SER A 80 14.61 3.20 -5.96
CA SER A 80 13.77 3.68 -4.85
C SER A 80 12.73 4.70 -5.29
N ARG A 81 13.03 5.56 -6.27
CA ARG A 81 12.11 6.56 -6.81
C ARG A 81 11.10 5.96 -7.78
N MET A 82 11.51 5.01 -8.60
CA MET A 82 10.61 4.27 -9.50
C MET A 82 9.68 3.35 -8.73
N GLY A 83 10.11 2.84 -7.57
CA GLY A 83 9.35 1.89 -6.78
C GLY A 83 9.34 0.47 -7.32
N ILE A 84 10.05 0.19 -8.40
CA ILE A 84 10.20 -1.15 -8.97
C ILE A 84 11.68 -1.45 -9.15
N ASP A 85 12.06 -2.68 -8.84
CA ASP A 85 13.44 -3.16 -8.93
C ASP A 85 13.62 -4.16 -10.09
N PRO A 86 14.09 -3.71 -11.27
CA PRO A 86 14.29 -4.57 -12.43
C PRO A 86 15.39 -5.63 -12.22
N GLU A 87 16.30 -5.42 -11.28
CA GLU A 87 17.45 -6.30 -11.06
C GLU A 87 17.12 -7.43 -10.07
N ASN A 88 16.08 -7.26 -9.26
CA ASN A 88 15.67 -8.22 -8.24
C ASN A 88 14.27 -8.78 -8.47
N GLY A 89 13.97 -9.18 -9.71
CA GLY A 89 12.72 -9.86 -10.06
C GLY A 89 11.50 -8.95 -10.05
N TRP A 90 11.67 -7.70 -10.47
CA TRP A 90 10.58 -6.71 -10.59
C TRP A 90 9.84 -6.44 -9.27
N LYS A 91 10.52 -6.60 -8.13
CA LYS A 91 9.94 -6.35 -6.82
C LYS A 91 9.43 -4.91 -6.74
N ALA A 92 8.14 -4.77 -6.44
CA ALA A 92 7.47 -3.49 -6.30
C ALA A 92 7.41 -3.05 -4.82
N ASN A 93 7.68 -1.78 -4.58
CA ASN A 93 7.55 -1.10 -3.30
C ASN A 93 6.25 -0.31 -3.26
N TYR A 94 5.14 -1.00 -3.06
CA TYR A 94 3.82 -0.38 -2.91
C TYR A 94 3.69 0.32 -1.55
N GLN A 95 3.37 1.60 -1.58
CA GLN A 95 3.16 2.43 -0.39
C GLN A 95 1.69 2.83 -0.28
N ILE A 96 1.21 3.11 0.95
CA ILE A 96 -0.11 3.71 1.13
C ILE A 96 -0.09 5.09 0.48
N LEU A 97 -1.10 5.40 -0.34
CA LEU A 97 -1.23 6.69 -0.98
C LEU A 97 -1.43 7.81 0.07
N PRO A 98 -0.83 9.00 -0.11
CA PRO A 98 -1.04 10.13 0.77
C PRO A 98 -2.52 10.46 0.94
N GLY A 99 -2.97 10.61 2.18
CA GLY A 99 -4.37 10.89 2.52
C GLY A 99 -5.27 9.65 2.67
N LYS A 100 -4.78 8.45 2.33
CA LYS A 100 -5.51 7.18 2.52
C LYS A 100 -5.21 6.50 3.85
N GLU A 101 -4.32 7.05 4.68
CA GLU A 101 -3.88 6.44 5.93
C GLU A 101 -5.04 6.26 6.91
N LYS A 102 -5.92 7.26 7.03
CA LYS A 102 -7.12 7.18 7.88
C LYS A 102 -8.10 6.11 7.39
N VAL A 103 -8.25 5.97 6.07
CA VAL A 103 -9.12 4.95 5.47
C VAL A 103 -8.59 3.56 5.80
N VAL A 104 -7.31 3.32 5.55
CA VAL A 104 -6.65 2.03 5.86
C VAL A 104 -6.70 1.71 7.35
N ALA A 105 -6.44 2.70 8.21
CA ALA A 105 -6.54 2.52 9.67
C ALA A 105 -7.97 2.18 10.10
N GLY A 106 -8.98 2.82 9.52
CA GLY A 106 -10.39 2.52 9.76
C GLY A 106 -10.78 1.11 9.32
N LEU A 107 -10.36 0.70 8.11
CA LEU A 107 -10.60 -0.65 7.60
C LEU A 107 -9.91 -1.71 8.47
N LYS A 108 -8.65 -1.49 8.88
CA LYS A 108 -7.93 -2.36 9.81
C LYS A 108 -8.66 -2.53 11.14
N ARG A 109 -9.18 -1.44 11.69
CA ARG A 109 -9.92 -1.48 12.97
C ARG A 109 -11.19 -2.31 12.84
N LEU A 110 -11.97 -2.11 11.76
CA LEU A 110 -13.18 -2.91 11.51
C LEU A 110 -12.84 -4.38 11.26
N ALA A 111 -11.78 -4.64 10.48
CA ALA A 111 -11.31 -5.99 10.17
C ALA A 111 -10.89 -6.80 11.41
N LYS A 112 -10.62 -6.19 12.57
CA LYS A 112 -10.33 -6.93 13.80
C LYS A 112 -11.57 -7.57 14.44
N ASN A 113 -12.76 -7.02 14.21
CA ASN A 113 -13.98 -7.34 14.95
C ASN A 113 -15.00 -8.15 14.12
N VAL A 114 -14.59 -8.68 12.97
CA VAL A 114 -15.45 -9.38 12.00
C VAL A 114 -14.87 -10.75 11.71
N ASP A 115 -15.69 -11.74 11.40
CA ASP A 115 -15.13 -13.06 11.02
C ASP A 115 -14.69 -13.06 9.57
N ASN A 116 -15.54 -12.53 8.69
CA ASN A 116 -15.36 -12.53 7.25
C ASN A 116 -15.19 -11.10 6.70
N ILE A 117 -14.34 -10.99 5.68
CA ILE A 117 -14.10 -9.77 4.91
C ILE A 117 -14.41 -10.08 3.44
N TYR A 118 -15.43 -9.44 2.90
CA TYR A 118 -15.84 -9.55 1.51
C TYR A 118 -15.22 -8.41 0.70
N LEU A 119 -14.45 -8.77 -0.33
CA LEU A 119 -13.87 -7.85 -1.30
C LEU A 119 -14.81 -7.78 -2.51
N ALA A 120 -15.63 -6.73 -2.55
CA ALA A 120 -16.66 -6.49 -3.55
C ALA A 120 -16.24 -5.35 -4.50
N THR A 121 -15.04 -5.49 -5.06
CA THR A 121 -14.50 -4.61 -6.11
C THR A 121 -15.04 -5.04 -7.48
N ASP A 122 -14.74 -4.28 -8.53
CA ASP A 122 -15.25 -4.56 -9.86
C ASP A 122 -14.68 -5.85 -10.45
N LEU A 123 -15.45 -6.45 -11.36
CA LEU A 123 -15.10 -7.69 -12.07
C LEU A 123 -14.16 -7.40 -13.24
N ASP A 124 -13.07 -6.70 -12.97
CA ASP A 124 -12.01 -6.42 -13.92
C ASP A 124 -10.64 -6.52 -13.24
N ARG A 125 -9.58 -6.36 -14.04
CA ARG A 125 -8.20 -6.44 -13.56
C ARG A 125 -7.88 -5.37 -12.51
N GLU A 126 -8.52 -4.20 -12.59
CA GLU A 126 -8.29 -3.08 -11.69
C GLU A 126 -8.91 -3.37 -10.33
N GLY A 127 -10.17 -3.82 -10.33
CA GLY A 127 -10.87 -4.28 -9.15
C GLY A 127 -10.15 -5.42 -8.44
N GLU A 128 -9.56 -6.36 -9.18
CA GLU A 128 -8.77 -7.45 -8.59
C GLU A 128 -7.46 -6.94 -7.96
N ALA A 129 -6.78 -6.00 -8.61
CA ALA A 129 -5.60 -5.34 -8.06
C ALA A 129 -5.93 -4.54 -6.79
N ILE A 130 -7.06 -3.83 -6.76
CA ILE A 130 -7.54 -3.11 -5.56
C ILE A 130 -7.86 -4.10 -4.44
N ALA A 131 -8.54 -5.21 -4.74
CA ALA A 131 -8.84 -6.27 -3.76
C ALA A 131 -7.55 -6.85 -3.16
N TRP A 132 -6.56 -7.14 -4.00
CA TRP A 132 -5.25 -7.60 -3.56
C TRP A 132 -4.56 -6.55 -2.66
N HIS A 133 -4.53 -5.27 -3.09
CA HIS A 133 -3.96 -4.21 -2.28
C HIS A 133 -4.65 -4.03 -0.92
N LEU A 134 -5.97 -4.19 -0.86
CA LEU A 134 -6.75 -4.16 0.38
C LEU A 134 -6.36 -5.31 1.31
N LYS A 135 -6.27 -6.53 0.78
CA LYS A 135 -5.85 -7.71 1.52
C LYS A 135 -4.45 -7.53 2.10
N GLU A 136 -3.50 -7.11 1.29
CA GLU A 136 -2.12 -6.88 1.72
C GLU A 136 -2.00 -5.71 2.71
N ALA A 137 -2.78 -4.64 2.52
CA ALA A 137 -2.76 -3.50 3.42
C ALA A 137 -3.36 -3.83 4.78
N ILE A 138 -4.50 -4.53 4.82
CA ILE A 138 -5.22 -4.87 6.05
C ILE A 138 -4.50 -6.01 6.80
N GLY A 139 -4.02 -7.02 6.07
CA GLY A 139 -3.30 -8.18 6.61
C GLY A 139 -4.20 -9.17 7.35
N GLY A 140 -3.60 -10.04 8.17
CA GLY A 140 -4.32 -11.09 8.90
C GLY A 140 -4.52 -12.37 8.10
N ASN A 141 -5.39 -13.26 8.59
CA ASN A 141 -5.56 -14.59 8.01
C ASN A 141 -6.20 -14.52 6.61
N PRO A 142 -5.53 -15.01 5.54
CA PRO A 142 -6.06 -15.03 4.18
C PRO A 142 -7.42 -15.74 4.04
N ALA A 143 -7.70 -16.76 4.86
CA ALA A 143 -8.94 -17.54 4.79
C ALA A 143 -10.20 -16.72 5.16
N ARG A 144 -10.02 -15.55 5.79
CA ARG A 144 -11.11 -14.64 6.15
C ARG A 144 -11.58 -13.79 4.98
N TYR A 145 -10.78 -13.70 3.91
CA TYR A 145 -11.07 -12.87 2.75
C TYR A 145 -11.85 -13.68 1.71
N LYS A 146 -12.96 -13.12 1.24
CA LYS A 146 -13.80 -13.69 0.19
C LYS A 146 -13.96 -12.67 -0.94
N ARG A 147 -13.59 -13.03 -2.16
CA ARG A 147 -13.82 -12.21 -3.36
C ARG A 147 -15.23 -12.51 -3.88
N VAL A 148 -16.04 -11.47 -4.13
CA VAL A 148 -17.45 -11.58 -4.55
C VAL A 148 -17.81 -10.72 -5.74
#